data_AF-A0A932GJB7-F1
#
_entry.id   AF-A0A932GJB7-F1
#
_cell.length_a   1.000
_cell.length_b   1.000
_cell.length_c   1.000
_cell.angle_alpha   90.00
_cell.angle_beta   90.00
_cell.angle_gamma   90.00
#
_symmetry.space_group_name_H-M   'P 1'
#
loop_
_entity.id
_entity.type
_entity.pdbx_description
1 polymer ?
#
loop_
_entity_poly.entity_id
_entity_poly.type
_entity_poly.pdbx_seq_one_letter_code
_entity_poly.pdbx_strand_id
1 'polypeptide(L)'
;MDQPTGLPDHLTVPHGGAAAAPGQTTLTFSAHPRSLDDNLYVYAVLSRRARGISIGVNLNPDKVCNWDCIYCQVDRTTPPRVREVDLSVLRAELDQVLAAVASGALFTRPPFAGVPEAFRRVADISFSGDGEPTTYPRFKEAVEAVIAAKAAAGLPDLKVTVLTNATMFHRPAVREALALLDRHQGEIWAKLDAGTEAYYRKVDATTIPFARVLRNILEGARVRPIVIQSLFMRVDGVGPDAAEVAAYCDRLRGLLREGGQIKLVQVYTVARPPAQPNVSALSDAEVDAIAAAVRAAVAVPVEAYYGTPLAAGVGRLGESAVSRRPPPGDVGGGTP
;
A
#
# COMPACT_ATOMS: atom_id res chain seq x y z
N MET A 1 -11.67 -28.18 -24.12
CA MET A 1 -10.69 -28.17 -23.02
C MET A 1 -10.92 -26.87 -22.28
N ASP A 2 -11.75 -26.96 -21.24
CA ASP A 2 -12.25 -25.82 -20.49
C ASP A 2 -11.14 -25.15 -19.68
N GLN A 3 -11.04 -23.83 -19.83
CA GLN A 3 -10.36 -22.96 -18.88
C GLN A 3 -11.38 -22.49 -17.84
N PRO A 4 -11.05 -22.47 -16.53
CA PRO A 4 -11.96 -21.95 -15.54
C PRO A 4 -11.97 -20.41 -15.61
N THR A 5 -13.04 -19.89 -16.18
CA THR A 5 -13.47 -18.49 -16.11
C THR A 5 -14.10 -18.20 -14.75
N GLY A 6 -13.72 -17.07 -14.15
CA GLY A 6 -14.50 -16.41 -13.09
C GLY A 6 -14.19 -16.86 -11.66
N LEU A 7 -13.90 -15.89 -10.78
CA LEU A 7 -14.05 -16.10 -9.35
C LEU A 7 -15.54 -16.35 -9.03
N PRO A 8 -15.86 -17.29 -8.13
CA PRO A 8 -17.22 -17.44 -7.64
C PRO A 8 -17.70 -16.19 -6.86
N ASP A 9 -18.93 -15.76 -7.14
CA ASP A 9 -19.66 -14.60 -6.57
C ASP A 9 -19.99 -14.67 -5.06
N HIS A 10 -19.19 -15.38 -4.24
CA HIS A 10 -19.53 -15.63 -2.82
C HIS A 10 -18.38 -15.43 -1.82
N LEU A 11 -17.43 -14.56 -2.12
CA LEU A 11 -16.51 -14.01 -1.11
C LEU A 11 -17.00 -12.64 -0.61
N THR A 12 -18.23 -12.60 -0.09
CA THR A 12 -18.68 -11.52 0.79
C THR A 12 -17.80 -11.51 2.03
N VAL A 13 -17.01 -10.44 2.19
CA VAL A 13 -16.26 -10.15 3.41
C VAL A 13 -17.27 -10.00 4.55
N PRO A 14 -17.19 -10.77 5.65
CA PRO A 14 -18.14 -10.63 6.75
C PRO A 14 -18.07 -9.21 7.31
N HIS A 15 -19.21 -8.51 7.30
CA HIS A 15 -19.40 -7.18 7.85
C HIS A 15 -19.77 -7.30 9.33
N GLY A 16 -19.00 -6.64 10.20
CA GLY A 16 -19.33 -6.52 11.62
C GLY A 16 -18.21 -6.98 12.54
N GLY A 17 -17.30 -6.06 12.88
CA GLY A 17 -16.39 -6.21 14.01
C GLY A 17 -16.40 -4.91 14.80
N ALA A 18 -16.96 -4.95 16.00
CA ALA A 18 -16.93 -3.84 16.95
C ALA A 18 -15.48 -3.44 17.28
N ALA A 19 -15.27 -2.17 17.64
CA ALA A 19 -13.97 -1.67 18.10
C ALA A 19 -13.46 -2.55 19.26
N ALA A 20 -12.26 -3.12 19.09
CA ALA A 20 -11.67 -4.02 20.06
C ALA A 20 -11.13 -3.26 21.29
N ALA A 21 -11.43 -3.78 22.48
CA ALA A 21 -10.79 -3.42 23.75
C ALA A 21 -9.32 -3.91 23.77
N PRO A 22 -8.43 -3.31 24.59
CA PRO A 22 -7.00 -3.58 24.54
C PRO A 22 -6.67 -5.00 25.04
N GLY A 23 -5.98 -5.79 24.21
CA GLY A 23 -5.40 -7.08 24.63
C GLY A 23 -5.48 -8.24 23.63
N GLN A 24 -6.30 -8.15 22.57
CA GLN A 24 -6.40 -9.20 21.54
C GLN A 24 -6.75 -8.57 20.19
N THR A 25 -5.74 -8.09 19.47
CA THR A 25 -5.98 -7.45 18.17
C THR A 25 -5.74 -8.47 17.06
N THR A 26 -6.77 -9.16 16.59
CA THR A 26 -6.68 -9.95 15.36
C THR A 26 -6.32 -9.04 14.19
N LEU A 27 -5.46 -9.49 13.26
CA LEU A 27 -5.17 -8.73 12.05
C LEU A 27 -6.44 -8.57 11.19
N THR A 28 -6.74 -7.34 10.77
CA THR A 28 -7.85 -7.02 9.86
C THR A 28 -7.33 -6.33 8.61
N PHE A 29 -8.15 -6.25 7.57
CA PHE A 29 -7.77 -5.53 6.35
C PHE A 29 -7.66 -4.01 6.55
N SER A 30 -8.34 -3.45 7.55
CA SER A 30 -8.31 -2.02 7.89
C SER A 30 -7.16 -1.67 8.83
N ALA A 31 -6.70 -2.60 9.67
CA ALA A 31 -5.60 -2.40 10.60
C ALA A 31 -4.28 -2.93 10.00
N HIS A 32 -3.31 -2.05 9.78
CA HIS A 32 -1.97 -2.41 9.29
C HIS A 32 -0.91 -1.81 10.20
N PRO A 33 -0.77 -2.34 11.43
CA PRO A 33 0.33 -1.94 12.29
C PRO A 33 1.64 -2.27 11.58
N ARG A 34 2.52 -1.28 11.41
CA ARG A 34 3.90 -1.49 10.96
C ARG A 34 4.79 -1.87 12.14
N SER A 35 4.30 -2.80 12.94
CA SER A 35 4.97 -3.32 14.14
C SER A 35 4.58 -4.78 14.31
N LEU A 36 5.54 -5.61 14.71
CA LEU A 36 5.33 -6.98 15.12
C LEU A 36 6.23 -7.23 16.32
N ASP A 37 5.63 -7.57 17.46
CA ASP A 37 6.36 -7.69 18.72
C ASP A 37 7.23 -6.44 18.97
N ASP A 38 8.53 -6.61 19.23
CA ASP A 38 9.50 -5.53 19.43
C ASP A 38 10.37 -5.24 18.18
N ASN A 39 10.01 -5.80 17.02
CA ASN A 39 10.78 -5.62 15.79
C ASN A 39 10.81 -4.16 15.34
N LEU A 40 11.95 -3.74 14.82
CA LEU A 40 12.24 -2.42 14.29
C LEU A 40 11.95 -2.31 12.79
N TYR A 41 12.19 -3.39 12.02
CA TYR A 41 12.17 -3.36 10.57
C TYR A 41 11.17 -4.36 9.96
N VAL A 42 10.93 -5.48 10.63
CA VAL A 42 10.01 -6.52 10.17
C VAL A 42 8.65 -6.41 10.84
N TYR A 43 7.60 -6.35 10.03
CA TYR A 43 6.22 -6.36 10.52
C TYR A 43 5.38 -7.38 9.74
N ALA A 44 4.12 -7.57 10.12
CA ALA A 44 3.22 -8.45 9.39
C ALA A 44 1.80 -7.87 9.29
N VAL A 45 1.19 -8.02 8.12
CA VAL A 45 -0.17 -7.53 7.85
C VAL A 45 -1.01 -8.56 7.14
N LEU A 46 -2.31 -8.55 7.42
CA LEU A 46 -3.28 -9.28 6.61
C LEU A 46 -3.56 -8.47 5.33
N SER A 47 -3.01 -8.93 4.21
CA SER A 47 -3.05 -8.23 2.93
C SER A 47 -4.15 -8.78 2.04
N ARG A 48 -5.09 -7.90 1.65
CA ARG A 48 -6.13 -8.22 0.65
C ARG A 48 -5.56 -8.56 -0.72
N ARG A 49 -4.49 -7.84 -1.11
CA ARG A 49 -3.86 -7.96 -2.43
C ARG A 49 -2.93 -9.17 -2.54
N ALA A 50 -2.21 -9.48 -1.46
CA ALA A 50 -1.43 -10.73 -1.40
C ALA A 50 -2.31 -11.95 -1.05
N ARG A 51 -3.55 -11.71 -0.60
CA ARG A 51 -4.53 -12.72 -0.18
C ARG A 51 -4.03 -13.60 0.97
N GLY A 52 -3.36 -13.02 1.95
CA GLY A 52 -2.82 -13.72 3.12
C GLY A 52 -1.96 -12.80 3.99
N ILE A 53 -1.13 -13.38 4.84
CA ILE A 53 -0.16 -12.62 5.64
C ILE A 53 1.02 -12.21 4.76
N SER A 54 1.28 -10.91 4.73
CA SER A 54 2.46 -10.32 4.09
C SER A 54 3.44 -9.92 5.18
N ILE A 55 4.66 -10.45 5.12
CA ILE A 55 5.75 -10.08 6.04
C ILE A 55 6.44 -8.85 5.47
N GLY A 56 6.19 -7.69 6.06
CA GLY A 56 6.73 -6.41 5.60
C GLY A 56 8.16 -6.17 6.06
N VAL A 57 8.99 -5.64 5.18
CA VAL A 57 10.36 -5.18 5.44
C VAL A 57 10.42 -3.67 5.21
N ASN A 58 10.50 -2.89 6.30
CA ASN A 58 10.58 -1.44 6.28
C ASN A 58 12.03 -0.96 6.21
N LEU A 59 12.45 -0.47 5.03
CA LEU A 59 13.78 0.10 4.81
C LEU A 59 13.85 1.62 5.02
N ASN A 60 12.74 2.23 5.44
CA ASN A 60 12.61 3.67 5.63
C ASN A 60 12.01 3.97 7.02
N PRO A 61 12.60 3.46 8.12
CA PRO A 61 12.08 3.70 9.47
C PRO A 61 12.12 5.19 9.86
N ASP A 62 12.94 5.98 9.15
CA ASP A 62 13.02 7.44 9.21
C ASP A 62 11.81 8.16 8.57
N LYS A 63 10.91 7.41 7.91
CA LYS A 63 9.72 7.89 7.19
C LYS A 63 10.01 8.77 5.98
N VAL A 64 11.26 8.75 5.49
CA VAL A 64 11.67 9.52 4.32
C VAL A 64 11.20 8.80 3.06
N CYS A 65 10.50 9.54 2.21
CA CYS A 65 10.06 9.09 0.90
C CYS A 65 10.31 10.20 -0.11
N ASN A 66 10.62 9.85 -1.35
CA ASN A 66 10.76 10.82 -2.43
C ASN A 66 9.43 11.20 -3.11
N TRP A 67 8.32 10.59 -2.66
CA TRP A 67 6.94 10.99 -2.95
C TRP A 67 6.25 11.42 -1.65
N ASP A 68 5.29 12.34 -1.74
CA ASP A 68 4.47 12.77 -0.60
C ASP A 68 2.97 12.54 -0.85
N CYS A 69 2.65 11.35 -1.36
CA CYS A 69 1.31 11.00 -1.79
C CYS A 69 0.22 11.42 -0.78
N ILE A 70 -0.81 12.11 -1.24
CA ILE A 70 -1.89 12.63 -0.38
C ILE A 70 -2.70 11.51 0.28
N TYR A 71 -2.66 10.30 -0.30
CA TYR A 71 -3.30 9.09 0.20
C TYR A 71 -2.41 8.27 1.15
N CYS A 72 -1.18 8.73 1.43
CA CYS A 72 -0.25 8.03 2.30
C CYS A 72 -0.76 8.03 3.75
N GLN A 73 -0.49 6.95 4.47
CA GLN A 73 -0.86 6.76 5.87
C GLN A 73 0.31 6.98 6.82
N VAL A 74 1.49 7.26 6.27
CA VAL A 74 2.68 7.53 7.06
C VAL A 74 2.50 8.89 7.70
N ASP A 75 2.31 8.90 9.02
CA ASP A 75 2.33 10.12 9.79
C ASP A 75 3.78 10.60 9.97
N ARG A 76 4.12 11.67 9.25
CA ARG A 76 5.44 12.31 9.28
C ARG A 76 5.57 13.37 10.36
N THR A 77 4.51 13.63 11.14
CA THR A 77 4.56 14.56 12.28
C THR A 77 5.15 13.90 13.53
N THR A 78 5.07 12.57 13.62
CA THR A 78 5.67 11.80 14.72
C THR A 78 7.12 11.40 14.41
N PRO A 79 8.05 11.52 15.38
CA PRO A 79 9.45 11.17 15.16
C PRO A 79 9.60 9.66 14.89
N PRO A 80 10.60 9.27 14.07
CA PRO A 80 10.90 7.86 13.83
C PRO A 80 11.50 7.20 15.09
N ARG A 81 11.24 5.90 15.29
CA ARG A 81 11.85 5.12 16.39
C ARG A 81 13.34 4.92 16.19
N VAL A 82 13.74 4.64 14.95
CA VAL A 82 15.12 4.53 14.49
C VAL A 82 15.26 5.25 13.15
N ARG A 83 16.43 5.84 12.89
CA ARG A 83 16.68 6.57 11.63
C ARG A 83 17.42 5.76 10.58
N GLU A 84 18.19 4.78 11.01
CA GLU A 84 19.01 3.97 10.14
C GLU A 84 18.60 2.50 10.23
N VAL A 85 18.81 1.78 9.13
CA VAL A 85 18.57 0.34 9.05
C VAL A 85 19.86 -0.38 9.37
N ASP A 86 19.87 -1.11 10.47
CA ASP A 86 20.89 -2.12 10.76
C ASP A 86 20.48 -3.45 10.09
N LEU A 87 21.20 -3.83 9.03
CA LEU A 87 20.91 -5.05 8.29
C LEU A 87 21.11 -6.32 9.12
N SER A 88 21.93 -6.30 10.18
CA SER A 88 22.11 -7.46 11.06
C SER A 88 20.88 -7.69 11.92
N VAL A 89 20.28 -6.61 12.45
CA VAL A 89 19.03 -6.65 13.21
C VAL A 89 17.87 -7.01 12.30
N LEU A 90 17.75 -6.39 11.12
CA LEU A 90 16.76 -6.77 10.11
C LEU A 90 16.83 -8.27 9.79
N ARG A 91 18.06 -8.81 9.62
CA ARG A 91 18.25 -10.23 9.35
C ARG A 91 17.80 -11.11 10.51
N ALA A 92 18.16 -10.76 11.74
CA ALA A 92 17.74 -11.51 12.93
C ALA A 92 16.21 -11.52 13.10
N GLU A 93 15.54 -10.38 12.88
CA GLU A 93 14.09 -10.28 12.91
C GLU A 93 13.43 -11.15 11.84
N LEU A 94 13.97 -11.15 10.61
CA LEU A 94 13.49 -12.02 9.53
C LEU A 94 13.66 -13.50 9.88
N ASP A 95 14.83 -13.90 10.37
CA ASP A 95 15.10 -15.29 10.74
C ASP A 95 14.13 -15.77 11.84
N GLN A 96 13.85 -14.93 12.85
CA GLN A 96 12.88 -15.24 13.91
C GLN A 96 11.45 -15.41 13.35
N VAL A 97 10.99 -14.46 12.53
CA VAL A 97 9.64 -14.52 11.96
C VAL A 97 9.50 -15.73 11.03
N LEU A 98 10.47 -15.98 10.16
CA LEU A 98 10.43 -17.08 9.19
C LEU A 98 10.57 -18.46 9.86
N ALA A 99 11.30 -18.58 10.98
CA ALA A 99 11.29 -19.79 11.79
C ALA A 99 9.90 -20.10 12.36
N ALA A 100 9.17 -19.06 12.81
CA ALA A 100 7.77 -19.21 13.25
C ALA A 100 6.84 -19.58 12.08
N VAL A 101 7.12 -19.11 10.86
CA VAL A 101 6.38 -19.54 9.65
C VAL A 101 6.64 -21.02 9.36
N ALA A 102 7.91 -21.43 9.29
CA ALA A 102 8.30 -22.78 8.92
C ALA A 102 7.80 -23.83 9.92
N SER A 103 7.75 -23.50 11.21
CA SER A 103 7.21 -24.37 12.26
C SER A 103 5.68 -24.35 12.38
N GLY A 104 4.99 -23.44 11.68
CA GLY A 104 3.55 -23.20 11.84
C GLY A 104 3.16 -22.41 13.10
N ALA A 105 4.12 -22.12 13.99
CA ALA A 105 3.90 -21.38 15.24
C ALA A 105 3.40 -19.95 15.02
N LEU A 106 3.59 -19.35 13.83
CA LEU A 106 3.08 -18.02 13.54
C LEU A 106 1.57 -17.95 13.77
N PHE A 107 0.81 -18.94 13.30
CA PHE A 107 -0.66 -18.94 13.35
C PHE A 107 -1.24 -19.45 14.67
N THR A 108 -0.41 -19.81 15.65
CA THR A 108 -0.88 -20.26 16.97
C THR A 108 -0.95 -19.11 17.98
N ARG A 109 -0.45 -17.92 17.64
CA ARG A 109 -0.38 -16.77 18.54
C ARG A 109 -1.10 -15.53 17.98
N PRO A 110 -1.60 -14.62 18.82
CA PRO A 110 -2.01 -13.28 18.39
C PRO A 110 -0.85 -12.53 17.71
N PRO A 111 -1.13 -11.64 16.74
CA PRO A 111 -2.44 -11.32 16.17
C PRO A 111 -2.93 -12.30 15.08
N PHE A 112 -2.18 -13.38 14.82
CA PHE A 112 -2.38 -14.28 13.67
C PHE A 112 -3.39 -15.40 13.93
N ALA A 113 -3.57 -15.85 15.17
CA ALA A 113 -4.49 -16.93 15.52
C ALA A 113 -5.94 -16.65 15.09
N GLY A 114 -6.35 -15.38 15.09
CA GLY A 114 -7.67 -14.95 14.64
C GLY A 114 -7.81 -14.75 13.13
N VAL A 115 -6.76 -14.94 12.33
CA VAL A 115 -6.82 -14.76 10.88
C VAL A 115 -7.76 -15.82 10.29
N PRO A 116 -8.73 -15.42 9.43
CA PRO A 116 -9.65 -16.37 8.80
C PRO A 116 -8.90 -17.44 8.02
N GLU A 117 -9.39 -18.68 8.04
CA GLU A 117 -8.71 -19.84 7.46
C GLU A 117 -8.31 -19.64 6.00
N ALA A 118 -9.19 -19.04 5.18
CA ALA A 118 -8.94 -18.73 3.77
C ALA A 118 -7.70 -17.82 3.54
N PHE A 119 -7.29 -17.07 4.57
CA PHE A 119 -6.15 -16.16 4.54
C PHE A 119 -5.00 -16.60 5.46
N ARG A 120 -5.11 -17.77 6.11
CA ARG A 120 -4.16 -18.29 7.08
C ARG A 120 -2.94 -18.95 6.40
N ARG A 121 -2.23 -18.14 5.61
CA ARG A 121 -0.96 -18.49 4.99
C ARG A 121 -0.09 -17.26 4.88
N VAL A 122 1.23 -17.44 4.84
CA VAL A 122 2.14 -16.36 4.44
C VAL A 122 2.17 -16.32 2.92
N ALA A 123 1.76 -15.19 2.37
CA ALA A 123 1.63 -14.99 0.93
C ALA A 123 2.92 -14.46 0.29
N ASP A 124 3.64 -13.59 0.99
CA ASP A 124 4.91 -13.03 0.54
C ASP A 124 5.71 -12.41 1.70
N ILE A 125 6.97 -12.11 1.39
CA ILE A 125 7.77 -11.09 2.08
C ILE A 125 7.73 -9.84 1.19
N SER A 126 7.32 -8.69 1.72
CA SER A 126 7.18 -7.47 0.94
C SER A 126 8.14 -6.36 1.37
N PHE A 127 8.95 -5.85 0.45
CA PHE A 127 9.59 -4.55 0.61
C PHE A 127 8.53 -3.46 0.48
N SER A 128 8.15 -2.91 1.63
CA SER A 128 7.20 -1.80 1.78
C SER A 128 7.38 -1.21 3.18
N GLY A 129 6.84 -0.03 3.46
CA GLY A 129 7.01 0.54 4.79
C GLY A 129 6.58 1.99 4.85
N ASP A 130 7.43 2.80 5.49
CA ASP A 130 7.18 4.22 5.69
C ASP A 130 7.81 5.13 4.61
N GLY A 131 8.40 4.53 3.57
CA GLY A 131 9.01 5.25 2.46
C GLY A 131 9.12 4.42 1.18
N GLU A 132 9.92 4.90 0.23
CA GLU A 132 10.19 4.22 -1.03
C GLU A 132 11.39 3.27 -0.88
N PRO A 133 11.19 1.93 -0.90
CA PRO A 133 12.27 0.98 -0.58
C PRO A 133 13.49 1.11 -1.50
N THR A 134 13.27 1.42 -2.78
CA THR A 134 14.36 1.51 -3.78
C THR A 134 15.22 2.77 -3.65
N THR A 135 14.84 3.70 -2.77
CA THR A 135 15.67 4.85 -2.38
C THR A 135 16.73 4.50 -1.34
N TYR A 136 16.56 3.39 -0.61
CA TYR A 136 17.51 2.95 0.42
C TYR A 136 18.88 2.62 -0.22
N PRO A 137 19.99 3.22 0.23
CA PRO A 137 21.29 3.05 -0.42
C PRO A 137 21.77 1.60 -0.51
N ARG A 138 21.42 0.78 0.48
CA ARG A 138 21.81 -0.64 0.57
C ARG A 138 20.65 -1.58 0.18
N PHE A 139 19.76 -1.13 -0.72
CA PHE A 139 18.60 -1.91 -1.15
C PHE A 139 18.96 -3.31 -1.68
N LYS A 140 20.04 -3.43 -2.47
CA LYS A 140 20.54 -4.72 -2.96
C LYS A 140 20.94 -5.66 -1.81
N GLU A 141 21.67 -5.17 -0.82
CA GLU A 141 22.08 -5.96 0.34
C GLU A 141 20.87 -6.39 1.18
N ALA A 142 19.84 -5.54 1.30
CA ALA A 142 18.59 -5.91 1.97
C ALA A 142 17.83 -7.02 1.20
N VAL A 143 17.82 -6.96 -0.13
CA VAL A 143 17.27 -8.03 -0.99
C VAL A 143 18.04 -9.34 -0.78
N GLU A 144 19.37 -9.29 -0.76
CA GLU A 144 20.22 -10.46 -0.49
C GLU A 144 19.94 -11.04 0.91
N ALA A 145 19.77 -10.20 1.92
CA ALA A 145 19.42 -10.62 3.28
C ALA A 145 18.06 -11.35 3.34
N VAL A 146 17.03 -10.83 2.66
CA VAL A 146 15.71 -11.48 2.58
C VAL A 146 15.79 -12.83 1.86
N ILE A 147 16.51 -12.89 0.73
CA ILE A 147 16.68 -14.14 -0.03
C ILE A 147 17.40 -15.19 0.81
N ALA A 148 18.47 -14.81 1.50
CA ALA A 148 19.21 -15.70 2.37
C ALA A 148 18.39 -16.17 3.57
N ALA A 149 17.59 -15.29 4.18
CA ALA A 149 16.71 -15.62 5.31
C ALA A 149 15.64 -16.65 4.90
N LYS A 150 14.94 -16.42 3.79
CA LYS A 150 13.90 -17.37 3.33
C LYS A 150 14.49 -18.72 2.90
N ALA A 151 15.69 -18.73 2.32
CA ALA A 151 16.36 -19.97 1.96
C ALA A 151 16.77 -20.76 3.22
N ALA A 152 17.35 -20.08 4.22
CA ALA A 152 17.73 -20.70 5.49
C ALA A 152 16.53 -21.27 6.27
N ALA A 153 15.37 -20.63 6.18
CA ALA A 153 14.13 -21.10 6.79
C ALA A 153 13.45 -22.25 6.02
N GLY A 154 14.02 -22.73 4.89
CA GLY A 154 13.41 -23.77 4.06
C GLY A 154 12.18 -23.29 3.27
N LEU A 155 12.09 -21.98 2.99
CA LEU A 155 11.00 -21.32 2.27
C LEU A 155 11.47 -20.68 0.94
N PRO A 156 12.24 -21.40 0.07
CA PRO A 156 12.83 -20.79 -1.14
C PRO A 156 11.78 -20.30 -2.13
N ASP A 157 10.59 -20.91 -2.14
CA ASP A 157 9.48 -20.57 -3.04
C ASP A 157 8.60 -19.43 -2.50
N LEU A 158 8.85 -18.95 -1.27
CA LEU A 158 8.10 -17.83 -0.72
C LEU A 158 8.38 -16.56 -1.55
N LYS A 159 7.32 -16.00 -2.13
CA LYS A 159 7.39 -14.83 -3.00
C LYS A 159 8.01 -13.63 -2.29
N VAL A 160 8.80 -12.84 -3.01
CA VAL A 160 9.32 -11.55 -2.53
C VAL A 160 8.75 -10.43 -3.37
N THR A 161 7.90 -9.59 -2.78
CA THR A 161 7.22 -8.50 -3.48
C THR A 161 7.91 -7.17 -3.21
N VAL A 162 8.14 -6.33 -4.23
CA VAL A 162 8.60 -4.95 -4.04
C VAL A 162 7.49 -3.98 -4.42
N LEU A 163 6.98 -3.24 -3.44
CA LEU A 163 6.07 -2.13 -3.69
C LEU A 163 6.91 -0.88 -3.91
N THR A 164 6.77 -0.25 -5.07
CA THR A 164 7.66 0.84 -5.47
C THR A 164 6.96 1.85 -6.35
N ASN A 165 7.36 3.11 -6.23
CA ASN A 165 7.00 4.20 -7.13
C ASN A 165 7.83 4.21 -8.43
N ALA A 166 8.71 3.23 -8.62
CA ALA A 166 9.55 3.01 -9.80
C ALA A 166 10.56 4.15 -10.12
N THR A 167 10.65 5.20 -9.30
CA THR A 167 11.49 6.37 -9.59
C THR A 167 12.98 6.04 -9.66
N MET A 168 13.44 4.99 -8.99
CA MET A 168 14.85 4.59 -8.93
C MET A 168 15.24 3.45 -9.88
N PHE A 169 14.35 2.93 -10.74
CA PHE A 169 14.67 1.80 -11.65
C PHE A 169 15.79 2.09 -12.65
N HIS A 170 16.14 3.36 -12.87
CA HIS A 170 17.26 3.75 -13.71
C HIS A 170 18.63 3.53 -13.03
N ARG A 171 18.69 3.39 -11.70
CA ARG A 171 19.95 3.24 -10.96
C ARG A 171 20.50 1.82 -11.13
N PRO A 172 21.82 1.65 -11.43
CA PRO A 172 22.43 0.33 -11.62
C PRO A 172 22.20 -0.62 -10.43
N ALA A 173 22.44 -0.17 -9.20
CA ALA A 173 22.25 -0.99 -8.00
C ALA A 173 20.80 -1.49 -7.83
N VAL A 174 19.80 -0.67 -8.20
CA VAL A 174 18.40 -1.08 -8.18
C VAL A 174 18.12 -2.10 -9.28
N ARG A 175 18.64 -1.90 -10.50
CA ARG A 175 18.49 -2.87 -11.60
C ARG A 175 19.06 -4.23 -11.24
N GLU A 176 20.23 -4.26 -10.61
CA GLU A 176 20.86 -5.49 -10.12
C GLU A 176 20.02 -6.19 -9.04
N ALA A 177 19.48 -5.42 -8.09
CA ALA A 177 18.59 -5.95 -7.05
C ALA A 177 17.30 -6.55 -7.64
N LEU A 178 16.69 -5.87 -8.62
CA LEU A 178 15.50 -6.38 -9.32
C LEU A 178 15.82 -7.65 -10.13
N ALA A 179 16.94 -7.68 -10.84
CA ALA A 179 17.39 -8.87 -11.57
C ALA A 179 17.73 -10.05 -10.63
N LEU A 180 18.18 -9.77 -9.41
CA LEU A 180 18.34 -10.78 -8.38
C LEU A 180 16.97 -11.33 -7.95
N LEU A 181 16.00 -10.46 -7.67
CA LEU A 181 14.64 -10.86 -7.33
C LEU A 181 13.98 -11.72 -8.43
N ASP A 182 14.20 -11.39 -9.70
CA ASP A 182 13.70 -12.18 -10.85
C ASP A 182 14.10 -13.66 -10.75
N ARG A 183 15.26 -13.98 -10.16
CA ARG A 183 15.76 -15.36 -9.94
C ARG A 183 15.25 -16.03 -8.67
N HIS A 184 14.56 -15.29 -7.78
CA HIS A 184 14.19 -15.73 -6.44
C HIS A 184 12.71 -15.49 -6.11
N GLN A 185 11.81 -15.77 -7.06
CA GLN A 185 10.36 -15.57 -6.91
C GLN A 185 9.99 -14.10 -6.59
N GLY A 186 10.67 -13.17 -7.27
CA GLY A 186 10.41 -11.74 -7.17
C GLY A 186 9.14 -11.32 -7.90
N GLU A 187 8.41 -10.37 -7.33
CA GLU A 187 7.30 -9.70 -8.02
C GLU A 187 7.35 -8.19 -7.77
N ILE A 188 7.26 -7.41 -8.85
CA ILE A 188 7.41 -5.95 -8.78
C ILE A 188 6.05 -5.29 -8.94
N TRP A 189 5.64 -4.53 -7.92
CA TRP A 189 4.38 -3.79 -7.89
C TRP A 189 4.70 -2.30 -8.04
N ALA A 190 4.63 -1.81 -9.27
CA ALA A 190 4.94 -0.42 -9.63
C ALA A 190 3.70 0.47 -9.54
N LYS A 191 3.83 1.62 -8.87
CA LYS A 191 2.76 2.63 -8.79
C LYS A 191 2.56 3.36 -10.12
N LEU A 192 1.30 3.51 -10.51
CA LEU A 192 0.89 4.43 -11.57
C LEU A 192 -0.49 4.99 -11.20
N ASP A 193 -0.53 6.04 -10.40
CA ASP A 193 -1.76 6.55 -9.79
C ASP A 193 -2.43 7.69 -10.62
N ALA A 194 -1.89 7.98 -11.81
CA ALA A 194 -2.33 9.07 -12.67
C ALA A 194 -2.18 8.75 -14.17
N GLY A 195 -2.98 9.41 -15.00
CA GLY A 195 -2.91 9.50 -16.44
C GLY A 195 -2.31 10.80 -16.97
N THR A 196 -2.49 11.91 -16.25
CA THR A 196 -1.92 13.22 -16.61
C THR A 196 -0.85 13.69 -15.62
N GLU A 197 0.07 14.55 -16.07
CA GLU A 197 1.08 15.17 -15.19
C GLU A 197 0.39 16.03 -14.11
N ALA A 198 -0.68 16.75 -14.45
CA ALA A 198 -1.40 17.60 -13.49
C ALA A 198 -1.99 16.78 -12.33
N TYR A 199 -2.67 15.68 -12.64
CA TYR A 199 -3.21 14.79 -11.60
C TYR A 199 -2.11 14.08 -10.83
N TYR A 200 -1.07 13.61 -11.50
CA TYR A 200 0.13 13.03 -10.87
C TYR A 200 0.73 13.97 -9.81
N ARG A 201 0.93 15.25 -10.15
CA ARG A 201 1.42 16.26 -9.19
C ARG A 201 0.47 16.48 -8.03
N LYS A 202 -0.84 16.43 -8.28
CA LYS A 202 -1.87 16.56 -7.25
C LYS A 202 -1.83 15.38 -6.26
N VAL A 203 -1.75 14.14 -6.74
CA VAL A 203 -1.96 12.95 -5.89
C VAL A 203 -0.68 12.37 -5.31
N ASP A 204 0.42 12.37 -6.06
CA ASP A 204 1.71 11.82 -5.62
C ASP A 204 2.62 12.88 -4.99
N ALA A 205 2.25 14.16 -5.15
CA ALA A 205 2.87 15.34 -4.53
C ALA A 205 4.40 15.28 -4.50
N THR A 206 5.00 15.13 -5.68
CA THR A 206 6.45 14.99 -5.85
C THR A 206 6.99 15.96 -6.89
N THR A 207 8.27 16.29 -6.77
CA THR A 207 9.01 17.11 -7.75
C THR A 207 9.53 16.31 -8.93
N ILE A 208 9.51 14.97 -8.85
CA ILE A 208 9.96 14.08 -9.92
C ILE A 208 9.01 14.21 -11.13
N PRO A 209 9.50 14.33 -12.38
CA PRO A 209 8.62 14.40 -13.55
C PRO A 209 7.87 13.09 -13.81
N PHE A 210 6.58 13.18 -14.19
CA PHE A 210 5.78 11.98 -14.48
C PHE A 210 6.38 11.16 -15.62
N ALA A 211 6.91 11.82 -16.65
CA ALA A 211 7.61 11.18 -17.75
C ALA A 211 8.78 10.29 -17.31
N ARG A 212 9.46 10.61 -16.19
CA ARG A 212 10.52 9.75 -15.62
C ARG A 212 9.92 8.46 -15.08
N VAL A 213 8.79 8.53 -14.37
CA VAL A 213 8.08 7.38 -13.81
C VAL A 213 7.64 6.46 -14.95
N LEU A 214 6.94 7.01 -15.96
CA LEU A 214 6.49 6.24 -17.13
C LEU A 214 7.65 5.54 -17.85
N ARG A 215 8.75 6.26 -18.12
CA ARG A 215 9.94 5.66 -18.74
C ARG A 215 10.53 4.55 -17.88
N ASN A 216 10.67 4.78 -16.58
CA ASN A 216 11.24 3.79 -15.68
C ASN A 216 10.37 2.53 -15.58
N ILE A 217 9.04 2.70 -15.52
CA ILE A 217 8.08 1.59 -15.55
C ILE A 217 8.22 0.81 -16.86
N LEU A 218 8.26 1.50 -18.01
CA LEU A 218 8.44 0.86 -19.31
C LEU A 218 9.74 0.05 -19.39
N GLU A 219 10.87 0.67 -19.02
CA GLU A 219 12.18 -0.01 -19.01
C GLU A 219 12.20 -1.18 -18.03
N GLY A 220 11.48 -1.05 -16.91
CA GLY A 220 11.27 -2.14 -15.98
C GLY A 220 10.49 -3.29 -16.62
N ALA A 221 9.34 -2.95 -17.21
CA ALA A 221 8.39 -3.86 -17.82
C ALA A 221 8.93 -4.57 -19.06
N ARG A 222 9.86 -3.96 -19.81
CA ARG A 222 10.51 -4.60 -20.97
C ARG A 222 11.35 -5.81 -20.59
N VAL A 223 11.90 -5.81 -19.38
CA VAL A 223 12.81 -6.87 -18.91
C VAL A 223 12.09 -7.93 -18.08
N ARG A 224 10.99 -7.57 -17.40
CA ARG A 224 10.24 -8.49 -16.53
C ARG A 224 8.75 -8.12 -16.48
N PRO A 225 7.85 -9.10 -16.28
CA PRO A 225 6.45 -8.81 -15.98
C PRO A 225 6.31 -7.99 -14.69
N ILE A 226 5.59 -6.89 -14.74
CA ILE A 226 5.28 -6.06 -13.56
C ILE A 226 3.79 -6.05 -13.26
N VAL A 227 3.45 -5.87 -12.00
CA VAL A 227 2.10 -5.50 -11.57
C VAL A 227 2.02 -3.97 -11.54
N ILE A 228 1.05 -3.40 -12.24
CA ILE A 228 0.72 -1.98 -12.10
C ILE A 228 -0.27 -1.84 -10.96
N GLN A 229 0.05 -1.00 -9.99
CA GLN A 229 -0.80 -0.73 -8.85
C GLN A 229 -1.25 0.74 -8.88
N SER A 230 -2.56 0.97 -8.93
CA SER A 230 -3.15 2.30 -9.10
C SER A 230 -4.25 2.59 -8.06
N LEU A 231 -3.98 3.55 -7.18
CA LEU A 231 -4.92 4.07 -6.20
C LEU A 231 -5.71 5.22 -6.80
N PHE A 232 -7.03 5.11 -6.79
CA PHE A 232 -7.95 6.19 -7.09
C PHE A 232 -8.70 6.60 -5.82
N MET A 233 -8.92 7.90 -5.67
CA MET A 233 -9.52 8.48 -4.46
C MET A 233 -10.46 9.62 -4.80
N ARG A 234 -11.19 10.07 -3.79
CA ARG A 234 -11.73 11.43 -3.75
C ARG A 234 -10.72 12.38 -3.12
N VAL A 235 -10.61 13.57 -3.68
CA VAL A 235 -9.96 14.74 -3.07
C VAL A 235 -11.02 15.81 -2.91
N ASP A 236 -11.26 16.26 -1.69
CA ASP A 236 -12.34 17.21 -1.35
C ASP A 236 -13.72 16.72 -1.82
N GLY A 237 -13.95 15.40 -1.73
CA GLY A 237 -15.20 14.75 -2.16
C GLY A 237 -15.29 14.44 -3.66
N VAL A 238 -14.31 14.84 -4.46
CA VAL A 238 -14.34 14.71 -5.93
C VAL A 238 -13.36 13.63 -6.40
N GLY A 239 -13.87 12.63 -7.14
CA GLY A 239 -13.06 11.58 -7.77
C GLY A 239 -12.30 12.05 -9.01
N PRO A 240 -11.47 11.20 -9.64
CA PRO A 240 -10.89 11.50 -10.95
C PRO A 240 -12.01 11.67 -11.99
N ASP A 241 -11.85 12.63 -12.90
CA ASP A 241 -12.79 12.79 -14.00
C ASP A 241 -12.56 11.76 -15.13
N ALA A 242 -13.48 11.71 -16.09
CA ALA A 242 -13.41 10.75 -17.19
C ALA A 242 -12.19 10.97 -18.11
N ALA A 243 -11.70 12.21 -18.24
CA ALA A 243 -10.53 12.52 -19.06
C ALA A 243 -9.25 11.99 -18.39
N GLU A 244 -9.14 12.11 -17.07
CA GLU A 244 -8.05 11.56 -16.28
C GLU A 244 -8.01 10.03 -16.38
N VAL A 245 -9.16 9.36 -16.23
CA VAL A 245 -9.26 7.90 -16.36
C VAL A 245 -8.91 7.45 -17.79
N ALA A 246 -9.36 8.18 -18.81
CA ALA A 246 -9.01 7.90 -20.20
C ALA A 246 -7.50 8.06 -20.46
N ALA A 247 -6.89 9.14 -19.95
CA ALA A 247 -5.45 9.37 -20.05
C ALA A 247 -4.65 8.27 -19.32
N TYR A 248 -5.13 7.80 -18.18
CA TYR A 248 -4.52 6.69 -17.45
C TYR A 248 -4.56 5.40 -18.28
N CYS A 249 -5.71 5.09 -18.88
CA CYS A 249 -5.84 3.97 -19.82
C CYS A 249 -4.88 4.10 -21.01
N ASP A 250 -4.67 5.31 -21.54
CA ASP A 250 -3.70 5.57 -22.60
C ASP A 250 -2.25 5.34 -22.15
N ARG A 251 -1.90 5.63 -20.89
CA ARG A 251 -0.59 5.27 -20.34
C ARG A 251 -0.37 3.76 -20.35
N LEU A 252 -1.35 2.99 -19.88
CA LEU A 252 -1.25 1.52 -19.90
C LEU A 252 -1.13 0.97 -21.32
N ARG A 253 -1.94 1.46 -22.27
CA ARG A 253 -1.82 1.10 -23.69
C ARG A 253 -0.46 1.44 -24.25
N GLY A 254 0.08 2.61 -23.92
CA GLY A 254 1.42 3.05 -24.32
C GLY A 254 2.48 2.09 -23.83
N LEU A 255 2.47 1.75 -22.53
CA LEU A 255 3.40 0.78 -21.94
C LEU A 255 3.38 -0.57 -22.67
N LEU A 256 2.19 -1.13 -22.92
CA LEU A 256 2.05 -2.41 -23.63
C LEU A 256 2.51 -2.32 -25.10
N ARG A 257 2.09 -1.27 -25.81
CA ARG A 257 2.46 -1.04 -27.22
C ARG A 257 3.96 -0.90 -27.41
N GLU A 258 4.64 -0.31 -26.44
CA GLU A 258 6.10 -0.12 -26.44
C GLU A 258 6.89 -1.34 -25.92
N GLY A 259 6.22 -2.49 -25.73
CA GLY A 259 6.85 -3.76 -25.36
C GLY A 259 6.98 -3.99 -23.85
N GLY A 260 6.28 -3.21 -23.03
CA GLY A 260 6.19 -3.45 -21.60
C GLY A 260 5.35 -4.68 -21.27
N GLN A 261 5.83 -5.53 -20.38
CA GLN A 261 5.12 -6.71 -19.88
C GLN A 261 4.36 -6.35 -18.60
N ILE A 262 3.03 -6.26 -18.67
CA ILE A 262 2.16 -6.05 -17.50
C ILE A 262 1.47 -7.37 -17.16
N LYS A 263 1.76 -7.91 -15.97
CA LYS A 263 1.17 -9.16 -15.45
C LYS A 263 -0.26 -8.97 -14.96
N LEU A 264 -0.51 -7.83 -14.30
CA LEU A 264 -1.77 -7.51 -13.64
C LEU A 264 -1.87 -5.99 -13.46
N VAL A 265 -3.07 -5.44 -13.63
CA VAL A 265 -3.41 -4.09 -13.17
C VAL A 265 -4.29 -4.20 -11.93
N GLN A 266 -3.84 -3.65 -10.81
CA GLN A 266 -4.61 -3.52 -9.58
C GLN A 266 -5.22 -2.13 -9.53
N VAL A 267 -6.53 -2.04 -9.70
CA VAL A 267 -7.32 -0.81 -9.51
C VAL A 267 -7.87 -0.84 -8.10
N TYR A 268 -7.57 0.17 -7.27
CA TYR A 268 -8.03 0.16 -5.90
C TYR A 268 -8.26 1.56 -5.35
N THR A 269 -8.92 1.62 -4.21
CA THR A 269 -9.21 2.86 -3.49
C THR A 269 -8.65 2.84 -2.07
N VAL A 270 -8.76 3.98 -1.41
CA VAL A 270 -8.43 4.16 0.00
C VAL A 270 -9.20 3.14 0.83
N ALA A 271 -8.48 2.31 1.57
CA ALA A 271 -9.07 1.34 2.50
C ALA A 271 -8.64 1.56 3.95
N ARG A 272 -7.76 2.52 4.21
CA ARG A 272 -7.42 2.93 5.56
C ARG A 272 -7.22 4.44 5.57
N PRO A 273 -7.59 5.14 6.65
CA PRO A 273 -7.54 6.60 6.70
C PRO A 273 -6.15 7.14 6.30
N PRO A 274 -6.05 7.98 5.25
CA PRO A 274 -4.82 8.70 4.93
C PRO A 274 -4.45 9.69 6.05
N ALA A 275 -3.21 10.15 6.06
CA ALA A 275 -2.78 11.24 6.94
C ALA A 275 -3.47 12.57 6.58
N GLN A 276 -3.85 12.76 5.32
CA GLN A 276 -4.60 13.94 4.87
C GLN A 276 -6.12 13.71 5.01
N PRO A 277 -6.84 14.57 5.75
CA PRO A 277 -8.25 14.35 6.07
C PRO A 277 -9.21 14.60 4.88
N ASN A 278 -8.77 15.32 3.86
CA ASN A 278 -9.58 15.62 2.67
C ASN A 278 -9.52 14.54 1.59
N VAL A 279 -8.82 13.43 1.85
CA VAL A 279 -8.70 12.29 0.95
C VAL A 279 -9.56 11.14 1.46
N SER A 280 -10.46 10.66 0.61
CA SER A 280 -11.40 9.58 0.97
C SER A 280 -11.57 8.55 -0.15
N ALA A 281 -12.23 7.44 0.19
CA ALA A 281 -12.44 6.35 -0.74
C ALA A 281 -13.43 6.72 -1.85
N LEU A 282 -13.16 6.23 -3.06
CA LEU A 282 -14.21 5.91 -4.04
C LEU A 282 -15.19 4.87 -3.50
N SER A 283 -16.44 4.96 -3.96
CA SER A 283 -17.45 3.92 -3.79
C SER A 283 -17.12 2.70 -4.65
N ASP A 284 -17.71 1.55 -4.34
CA ASP A 284 -17.46 0.31 -5.08
C ASP A 284 -17.84 0.46 -6.56
N ALA A 285 -18.96 1.12 -6.86
CA ALA A 285 -19.40 1.40 -8.22
C ALA A 285 -18.41 2.28 -9.01
N GLU A 286 -17.76 3.24 -8.36
CA GLU A 286 -16.73 4.07 -9.01
C GLU A 286 -15.45 3.28 -9.27
N VAL A 287 -15.03 2.42 -8.33
CA VAL A 287 -13.89 1.51 -8.53
C VAL A 287 -14.20 0.56 -9.69
N ASP A 288 -15.40 0.00 -9.75
CA ASP A 288 -15.84 -0.89 -10.82
C ASP A 288 -15.87 -0.19 -12.17
N ALA A 289 -16.35 1.06 -12.24
CA ALA A 289 -16.35 1.85 -13.47
C ALA A 289 -14.93 2.07 -14.00
N ILE A 290 -13.97 2.41 -13.12
CA ILE A 290 -12.56 2.57 -13.51
C ILE A 290 -11.98 1.22 -13.95
N ALA A 291 -12.22 0.14 -13.20
CA ALA A 291 -11.74 -1.19 -13.55
C ALA A 291 -12.31 -1.67 -14.89
N ALA A 292 -13.58 -1.39 -15.18
CA ALA A 292 -14.20 -1.69 -16.47
C ALA A 292 -13.56 -0.89 -17.62
N ALA A 293 -13.27 0.40 -17.42
CA ALA A 293 -12.56 1.22 -18.39
C ALA A 293 -11.16 0.65 -18.69
N VAL A 294 -10.44 0.20 -17.67
CA VAL A 294 -9.12 -0.44 -17.82
C VAL A 294 -9.24 -1.77 -18.58
N ARG A 295 -10.19 -2.64 -18.22
CA ARG A 295 -10.41 -3.92 -18.93
C ARG A 295 -10.75 -3.72 -20.40
N ALA A 296 -11.50 -2.67 -20.73
CA ALA A 296 -11.79 -2.32 -22.13
C ALA A 296 -10.58 -1.73 -22.85
N ALA A 297 -9.65 -1.10 -22.13
CA ALA A 297 -8.49 -0.44 -22.70
C ALA A 297 -7.30 -1.38 -22.98
N VAL A 298 -7.12 -2.43 -22.19
CA VAL A 298 -5.95 -3.30 -22.23
C VAL A 298 -6.29 -4.78 -22.06
N ALA A 299 -5.64 -5.65 -22.82
CA ALA A 299 -5.81 -7.10 -22.77
C ALA A 299 -4.92 -7.75 -21.69
N VAL A 300 -4.96 -7.24 -20.46
CA VAL A 300 -4.24 -7.79 -19.30
C VAL A 300 -5.22 -8.04 -18.14
N PRO A 301 -4.93 -8.96 -17.22
CA PRO A 301 -5.77 -9.15 -16.03
C PRO A 301 -5.94 -7.85 -15.25
N VAL A 302 -7.16 -7.59 -14.77
CA VAL A 302 -7.49 -6.42 -13.94
C VAL A 302 -8.27 -6.86 -12.71
N GLU A 303 -7.75 -6.53 -11.54
CA GLU A 303 -8.38 -6.79 -10.25
C GLU A 303 -8.76 -5.47 -9.56
N ALA A 304 -9.98 -5.43 -9.04
CA ALA A 304 -10.52 -4.31 -8.27
C ALA A 304 -10.36 -4.59 -6.77
N TYR A 305 -9.95 -3.59 -5.99
CA TYR A 305 -9.94 -3.65 -4.53
C TYR A 305 -10.61 -2.43 -3.91
N TYR A 306 -11.65 -2.69 -3.16
CA TYR A 306 -12.57 -1.68 -2.64
C TYR A 306 -12.07 -0.98 -1.37
N GLY A 307 -12.80 0.03 -0.90
CA GLY A 307 -12.59 0.58 0.43
C GLY A 307 -12.96 -0.44 1.50
N THR A 308 -12.55 -0.23 2.74
CA THR A 308 -13.29 -0.84 3.85
C THR A 308 -14.36 0.15 4.27
N PRO A 309 -15.59 -0.29 4.55
CA PRO A 309 -16.62 0.59 5.09
C PRO A 309 -16.03 1.36 6.26
N LEU A 310 -15.89 2.68 6.13
CA LEU A 310 -15.65 3.51 7.30
C LEU A 310 -16.82 3.23 8.22
N ALA A 311 -16.57 2.84 9.46
CA ALA A 311 -17.63 2.68 10.44
C ALA A 311 -18.48 3.95 10.38
N ALA A 312 -19.74 3.81 9.94
CA ALA A 312 -20.68 4.91 9.90
C ALA A 312 -20.89 5.36 11.34
N GLY A 313 -20.17 6.40 11.78
CA GLY A 313 -20.08 6.68 13.20
C GLY A 313 -18.98 7.61 13.66
N VAL A 314 -18.66 8.66 12.90
CA VAL A 314 -18.33 9.95 13.53
C VAL A 314 -19.34 10.94 12.98
N GLY A 315 -20.58 10.79 13.44
CA GLY A 315 -21.54 11.87 13.36
C GLY A 315 -20.91 13.11 13.99
N ARG A 316 -21.08 14.24 13.32
CA ARG A 316 -20.80 15.57 13.87
C ARG A 316 -21.42 15.65 15.26
N LEU A 317 -20.60 15.54 16.29
CA LEU A 317 -20.98 15.95 17.63
C LEU A 317 -20.72 17.45 17.71
N GLY A 318 -21.81 18.22 17.67
CA GLY A 318 -21.85 19.54 18.30
C GLY A 318 -21.82 20.76 17.39
N GLU A 319 -22.79 20.91 16.48
CA GLU A 319 -23.48 22.22 16.41
C GLU A 319 -24.49 22.26 17.57
N SER A 320 -23.98 22.43 18.79
CA SER A 320 -24.81 22.84 19.93
C SER A 320 -24.97 24.35 19.86
N ALA A 321 -26.21 24.74 19.56
CA ALA A 321 -26.81 26.05 19.76
C ALA A 321 -25.91 27.11 20.42
N VAL A 322 -25.55 28.12 19.63
CA VAL A 322 -25.14 29.44 20.13
C VAL A 322 -26.32 30.01 20.92
N SER A 323 -26.36 29.70 22.22
CA SER A 323 -27.16 30.44 23.18
C SER A 323 -26.52 31.81 23.34
N ARG A 324 -27.22 32.84 22.85
CA ARG A 324 -26.86 34.24 22.99
C ARG A 324 -26.77 34.59 24.48
N ARG A 325 -25.56 34.77 25.00
CA ARG A 325 -25.36 35.57 26.22
C ARG A 325 -25.53 37.05 25.83
N PRO A 326 -26.34 37.84 26.56
CA PRO A 326 -26.33 39.28 26.41
C PRO A 326 -24.98 39.85 26.89
N PRO A 327 -24.52 40.98 26.34
CA PRO A 327 -23.27 41.61 26.76
C PRO A 327 -23.35 42.06 28.23
N PRO A 328 -22.23 42.02 28.97
CA PRO A 328 -22.17 42.60 30.31
C PRO A 328 -22.40 44.11 30.24
N GLY A 329 -23.30 44.57 31.10
CA GLY A 329 -23.70 45.96 31.23
C GLY A 329 -22.54 46.88 31.59
N ASP A 330 -22.63 48.07 31.01
CA ASP A 330 -21.79 49.23 31.21
C ASP A 330 -21.79 49.65 32.70
N VAL A 331 -20.62 49.66 33.33
CA VAL A 331 -20.40 50.27 34.65
C VAL A 331 -19.66 51.58 34.41
N GLY A 332 -20.37 52.56 33.85
CA GLY A 332 -19.95 53.95 33.78
C GLY A 332 -20.47 54.70 35.00
N GLY A 333 -19.58 54.93 35.96
CA GLY A 333 -19.85 55.74 37.15
C GLY A 333 -20.14 57.20 36.81
N GLY A 334 -21.13 57.76 37.49
CA GLY A 334 -21.41 59.18 37.51
C GLY A 334 -20.35 59.97 38.30
N THR A 335 -20.08 61.17 37.82
CA THR A 335 -19.58 62.34 38.58
C THR A 335 -20.78 63.27 38.80
N PRO A 336 -20.79 64.23 39.75
CA PRO A 336 -19.65 64.98 40.30
C PRO A 336 -19.12 64.51 41.65
#